data_AF-A0A2G2KZ28-F1
#
_entry.id   AF-A0A2G2KZ28-F1
#
_cell.length_a   1.000
_cell.length_b   1.000
_cell.length_c   1.000
_cell.angle_alpha   90.00
_cell.angle_beta   90.00
_cell.angle_gamma   90.00
#
_symmetry.space_group_name_H-M   'P 1'
#
loop_
_entity.id
_entity.type
_entity.pdbx_description
1 polymer ?
#
loop_
_entity_poly.entity_id
_entity_poly.type
_entity_poly.pdbx_seq_one_letter_code
_entity_poly.pdbx_strand_id
1 'polypeptide(L)' 'MPKSSALRIRIEPVLHREFIDACQSQDLSASQVLRHYMRSYVEKYHLSQQAELFQEDEKHSKRQ' A
#
# COMPACT_ATOMS: atom_id res chain seq x y z
N MET A 1 11.53 -17.33 8.36
CA MET A 1 11.17 -16.88 7.00
C MET A 1 9.80 -16.24 7.09
N PRO A 2 9.62 -14.95 6.76
CA PRO A 2 8.30 -14.32 6.86
C PRO A 2 7.33 -15.04 5.91
N LYS A 3 6.16 -15.41 6.43
CA LYS A 3 5.14 -16.15 5.68
C LYS A 3 4.59 -15.22 4.60
N SER A 4 4.75 -15.60 3.34
CA SER A 4 4.13 -14.92 2.20
C SER A 4 2.68 -15.37 2.07
N SER A 5 1.73 -14.46 2.28
CA SER A 5 0.32 -14.71 2.01
C SER A 5 0.02 -14.48 0.52
N ALA A 6 -0.73 -15.39 -0.10
CA ALA A 6 -1.20 -15.22 -1.47
C ALA A 6 -2.46 -14.36 -1.51
N LEU A 7 -2.49 -13.37 -2.41
CA LEU A 7 -3.65 -12.50 -2.65
C LEU A 7 -4.19 -12.77 -4.05
N ARG A 8 -5.46 -13.18 -4.16
CA ARG A 8 -6.12 -13.44 -5.44
C ARG A 8 -7.20 -12.39 -5.70
N ILE A 9 -6.97 -11.55 -6.70
CA ILE A 9 -7.86 -10.45 -7.08
C ILE A 9 -8.40 -10.75 -8.48
N ARG A 10 -9.71 -10.56 -8.67
CA ARG A 10 -10.32 -10.57 -10.01
C ARG A 10 -10.36 -9.13 -10.50
N ILE A 11 -9.87 -8.91 -11.72
CA ILE A 11 -9.91 -7.61 -12.39
C ILE A 11 -10.39 -7.81 -13.82
N GLU A 12 -10.77 -6.71 -14.46
CA GLU A 12 -11.20 -6.73 -15.86
C GLU A 12 -10.04 -7.19 -16.76
N PRO A 13 -10.30 -8.06 -17.76
CA PRO A 13 -9.24 -8.63 -18.60
C PRO A 13 -8.47 -7.59 -19.41
N VAL A 14 -9.12 -6.49 -19.80
CA VAL A 14 -8.47 -5.38 -20.52
C VAL A 14 -7.48 -4.67 -19.60
N LEU A 15 -7.93 -4.28 -18.39
CA LEU A 15 -7.07 -3.65 -17.39
C LEU A 15 -5.89 -4.54 -16.98
N HIS A 16 -6.13 -5.85 -16.83
CA HIS A 16 -5.06 -6.82 -16.55
C HIS A 16 -3.99 -6.78 -17.64
N ARG A 17 -4.40 -6.80 -18.91
CA ARG A 17 -3.47 -6.80 -20.03
C ARG A 17 -2.67 -5.51 -20.08
N GLU A 18 -3.33 -4.36 -20.00
CA GLU A 18 -2.66 -3.04 -19.99
C GLU A 18 -1.66 -2.93 -18.85
N PHE A 19 -2.02 -3.42 -17.65
CA PHE A 19 -1.12 -3.41 -16.50
C PHE A 19 0.11 -4.30 -16.72
N ILE A 20 -0.07 -5.51 -17.28
CA ILE A 20 1.05 -6.41 -17.58
C ILE A 20 1.97 -5.80 -18.66
N ASP A 21 1.40 -5.25 -19.73
CA ASP A 21 2.16 -4.63 -20.82
C ASP A 21 2.99 -3.44 -20.29
N ALA A 22 2.42 -2.62 -19.41
CA ALA A 22 3.11 -1.51 -18.76
C ALA A 22 4.20 -1.97 -17.75
N CYS A 23 4.02 -3.11 -17.09
CA CYS A 23 5.06 -3.68 -16.23
C CYS A 23 6.24 -4.21 -17.06
N GLN A 24 5.95 -4.90 -18.16
CA GLN A 24 6.96 -5.47 -19.06
C GLN A 24 7.80 -4.40 -19.74
N SER A 25 7.20 -3.28 -20.17
CA SER A 25 7.94 -2.17 -20.78
C SER A 25 8.94 -1.50 -19.83
N GLN A 26 8.84 -1.76 -18.54
CA GLN A 26 9.72 -1.25 -17.49
C GLN A 26 10.65 -2.34 -16.91
N ASP A 27 10.67 -3.55 -17.49
CA ASP A 27 11.40 -4.71 -16.97
C ASP A 27 11.04 -5.08 -15.51
N LEU A 28 9.79 -4.82 -15.11
CA LEU A 28 9.27 -5.10 -13.77
C LEU A 28 8.23 -6.21 -13.79
N SER A 29 8.21 -7.03 -12.74
CA SER A 29 7.11 -7.98 -12.52
C SER A 29 5.89 -7.27 -11.90
N ALA A 30 4.69 -7.70 -12.30
CA ALA A 30 3.42 -7.26 -11.72
C ALA A 30 3.41 -7.33 -10.18
N SER A 31 4.00 -8.39 -9.61
CA SER A 31 4.10 -8.54 -8.15
C SER A 31 5.06 -7.54 -7.49
N GLN A 32 6.12 -7.10 -8.17
CA GLN A 32 6.99 -6.04 -7.67
C GLN A 32 6.26 -4.70 -7.63
N VAL A 33 5.60 -4.34 -8.74
CA VAL A 33 4.82 -3.10 -8.85
C VAL A 33 3.71 -3.06 -7.80
N LEU A 34 2.94 -4.15 -7.69
CA LEU A 34 1.85 -4.24 -6.71
C LEU A 34 2.37 -4.10 -5.27
N ARG A 35 3.48 -4.76 -4.92
CA ARG A 35 4.08 -4.64 -3.58
C ARG A 35 4.58 -3.22 -3.29
N HIS A 36 5.15 -2.54 -4.29
CA HIS A 36 5.58 -1.16 -4.15
C HIS A 36 4.38 -0.25 -3.90
N TYR A 37 3.34 -0.35 -4.74
CA TYR A 37 2.10 0.40 -4.56
C TYR A 37 1.44 0.14 -3.20
N MET A 38 1.37 -1.12 -2.76
CA MET A 38 0.82 -1.46 -1.45
C MET A 38 1.62 -0.81 -0.31
N ARG A 39 2.95 -0.80 -0.39
CA ARG A 39 3.81 -0.13 0.61
C ARG A 39 3.56 1.38 0.62
N SER A 40 3.59 2.04 -0.53
CA SER A 40 3.36 3.49 -0.62
C SER A 40 1.94 3.87 -0.19
N TYR A 41 0.95 3.02 -0.49
CA TYR A 41 -0.42 3.21 -0.04
C TYR A 41 -0.50 3.10 1.48
N VAL A 42 0.04 2.02 2.07
CA VAL A 42 0.09 1.85 3.53
C VAL A 42 0.81 3.03 4.18
N GLU A 43 1.98 3.42 3.70
CA GLU A 43 2.74 4.56 4.23
C GLU A 43 1.91 5.86 4.20
N LYS A 44 1.29 6.17 3.07
CA LYS A 44 0.45 7.36 2.90
C LYS A 44 -0.72 7.42 3.90
N TYR A 45 -1.35 6.28 4.18
CA TYR A 45 -2.57 6.20 5.00
C TYR A 45 -2.32 5.76 6.46
N HIS A 46 -1.18 5.13 6.78
CA HIS A 46 -0.77 4.82 8.15
C HIS A 46 -0.11 6.02 8.82
N LEU A 47 0.65 6.86 8.09
CA LEU A 47 1.16 8.11 8.65
C LEU A 47 0.02 9.04 9.06
N SER A 48 -1.11 9.02 8.35
CA SER A 48 -2.31 9.78 8.73
C SER A 48 -2.97 9.21 9.99
N GLN A 49 -3.10 7.89 10.11
CA GLN A 49 -3.67 7.27 11.31
C GLN A 49 -2.75 7.32 12.54
N GLN A 50 -1.42 7.23 12.37
CA GLN A 50 -0.48 7.46 13.47
C GLN A 50 -0.40 8.93 13.86
N ALA A 51 -0.49 9.87 12.91
CA ALA A 51 -0.57 11.30 13.25
C ALA A 51 -1.82 11.63 14.08
N GLU A 52 -2.94 10.96 13.86
CA GLU A 52 -4.12 11.08 14.74
C GLU A 52 -3.85 10.52 16.15
N LEU A 53 -3.16 9.38 16.27
CA LEU A 53 -2.77 8.80 17.56
C LEU A 53 -1.83 9.71 18.38
N PHE A 54 -0.91 10.45 17.75
CA PHE A 54 -0.04 11.41 18.45
C PHE A 54 -0.73 12.76 18.78
N GLN A 55 -1.89 13.06 18.18
CA GLN A 55 -2.67 14.26 18.54
C GLN A 55 -3.52 14.07 19.80
N GLU A 56 -3.79 12.83 20.21
CA GLU A 56 -4.54 12.54 21.42
C GLU A 56 -3.71 12.76 22.71
N ASP A 57 -2.39 12.49 22.66
CA ASP A 57 -1.47 12.71 23.78
C ASP A 57 -1.27 14.21 24.11
N GLU A 58 -1.15 15.07 23.09
CA GLU A 58 -1.01 16.53 23.28
C GLU A 58 -2.28 17.18 23.85
N LYS A 59 -3.46 16.58 23.63
CA LYS A 59 -4.73 17.06 24.21
C LYS A 59 -4.93 16.61 25.65
N HIS A 60 -4.28 15.54 26.10
CA HIS A 60 -4.35 15.09 27.49
C HIS A 60 -3.39 15.85 28.42
N SER A 61 -2.25 16.32 27.90
CA SER A 61 -1.28 17.08 28.71
C SER A 61 -1.66 18.53 29.02
N LYS A 62 -2.73 19.09 28.43
CA LYS A 62 -3.23 20.45 28.74
C LYS A 62 -4.50 20.48 29.61
N ARG A 63 -4.87 19.35 30.22
CA ARG A 63 -6.00 19.23 31.14
C ARG A 63 -5.62 18.81 32.57
N GLN A 64 -4.33 18.87 32.93
CA GLN A 64 -3.86 18.68 34.30
C GLN A 64 -3.14 19.93 34.80
#